data_AF-A0A7S0STK5-F1
#
_entry.id   AF-A0A7S0STK5-F1
#
_cell.length_a   1.000
_cell.length_b   1.000
_cell.length_c   1.000
_cell.angle_alpha   90.00
_cell.angle_beta   90.00
_cell.angle_gamma   90.00
#
_symmetry.space_group_name_H-M   'P 1'
#
loop_
_entity.id
_entity.type
_entity.pdbx_description
1 polymer ?
#
loop_
_entity_poly.entity_id
_entity_poly.type
_entity_poly.pdbx_seq_one_letter_code
_entity_poly.pdbx_strand_id
1 'polypeptide(L)'
;FITSSNINNYSINSYNIIYNYELYRIITSAFMHGGLMHIAMNMMSLYQLGSELEIQFGSLSMIFITIWTIFLSGFCYIFLQWLIAVTTGLRGYMGISAVGYSCVLFTYAVIEAFHTNQSYRSVFGIFNVPSKVYPFILLIILQVMLPNISFIGHLSGVIVGLLTITGVVDYLIPSSDGLLYI
;
A
#
# COMPACT_ATOMS: atom_id res chain seq x y z
N PHE A 1 -14.35 -19.57 -5.25
CA PHE A 1 -13.53 -18.37 -5.00
C PHE A 1 -12.66 -18.65 -3.79
N ILE A 2 -11.42 -19.07 -4.04
CA ILE A 2 -10.74 -20.09 -3.26
C ILE A 2 -10.07 -19.47 -2.03
N THR A 3 -10.76 -19.41 -0.91
CA THR A 3 -10.64 -20.41 0.16
C THR A 3 -11.82 -20.26 1.13
N SER A 4 -12.33 -21.39 1.59
CA SER A 4 -13.19 -21.56 2.77
C SER A 4 -12.46 -21.23 4.08
N SER A 5 -11.32 -20.55 4.00
CA SER A 5 -10.57 -20.08 5.16
C SER A 5 -11.09 -18.71 5.53
N ASN A 6 -11.42 -18.52 6.81
CA ASN A 6 -11.93 -17.26 7.29
C ASN A 6 -10.86 -16.19 6.99
N ILE A 7 -11.14 -15.24 6.10
CA ILE A 7 -10.18 -14.23 5.63
C ILE A 7 -9.50 -13.50 6.81
N ASN A 8 -10.22 -13.44 7.93
CA ASN A 8 -9.77 -12.91 9.21
C ASN A 8 -8.51 -13.62 9.74
N ASN A 9 -8.32 -14.91 9.48
CA ASN A 9 -7.14 -15.68 9.91
C ASN A 9 -5.86 -15.25 9.20
N TYR A 10 -5.97 -14.59 8.04
CA TYR A 10 -4.83 -14.15 7.23
C TYR A 10 -4.81 -12.64 7.02
N SER A 11 -5.80 -11.92 7.56
CA SER A 11 -5.82 -10.47 7.59
C SER A 11 -4.75 -9.89 8.51
N ILE A 12 -4.28 -8.68 8.17
CA ILE A 12 -3.42 -7.93 9.07
C ILE A 12 -4.27 -7.48 10.24
N ASN A 13 -3.81 -7.79 11.45
CA ASN A 13 -4.52 -7.49 12.69
C ASN A 13 -3.48 -7.19 13.76
N SER A 14 -3.40 -5.93 14.19
CA SER A 14 -2.33 -5.48 15.07
C SER A 14 -2.36 -6.15 16.43
N TYR A 15 -3.55 -6.43 16.97
CA TYR A 15 -3.72 -7.16 18.22
C TYR A 15 -3.10 -8.56 18.12
N ASN A 16 -3.47 -9.34 17.10
CA ASN A 16 -2.94 -10.69 16.91
C ASN A 16 -1.44 -10.71 16.64
N ILE A 17 -0.93 -9.72 15.92
CA ILE A 17 0.50 -9.63 15.63
C ILE A 17 1.30 -9.32 16.89
N ILE A 18 0.83 -8.37 17.71
CA ILE A 18 1.55 -7.93 18.92
C ILE A 18 1.41 -8.93 20.06
N TYR A 19 0.19 -9.42 20.32
CA TYR A 19 -0.11 -10.21 21.53
C TYR A 19 -0.11 -11.72 21.29
N ASN A 20 -0.40 -12.17 20.06
CA ASN A 20 -0.41 -13.59 19.71
C ASN A 20 0.78 -13.99 18.82
N TYR A 21 1.71 -13.06 18.54
CA TYR A 21 2.93 -13.28 17.76
C TYR A 21 2.71 -13.80 16.33
N GLU A 22 1.56 -13.48 15.73
CA GLU A 22 1.16 -13.94 14.41
C GLU A 22 1.77 -13.10 13.27
N LEU A 23 3.12 -13.02 13.22
CA LEU A 23 3.86 -12.19 12.25
C LEU A 23 3.59 -12.53 10.79
N TYR A 24 3.20 -13.79 10.50
CA TYR A 24 2.84 -14.23 9.15
C TYR A 24 1.74 -13.36 8.52
N ARG A 25 0.88 -12.74 9.35
CA ARG A 25 -0.21 -11.86 8.92
C ARG A 25 0.24 -10.64 8.14
N ILE A 26 1.46 -10.16 8.34
CA ILE A 26 2.03 -9.04 7.56
C ILE A 26 2.15 -9.42 6.08
N ILE A 27 2.58 -10.65 5.81
CA ILE A 27 2.79 -11.14 4.45
C ILE A 27 1.46 -11.63 3.87
N THR A 28 0.74 -12.48 4.60
CA THR A 28 -0.46 -13.13 4.07
C THR A 28 -1.58 -12.12 3.76
N SER A 29 -1.67 -11.02 4.51
CA SER A 29 -2.70 -9.99 4.28
C SER A 29 -2.60 -9.34 2.91
N ALA A 30 -1.38 -9.20 2.37
CA ALA A 30 -1.14 -8.58 1.07
C ALA A 30 -1.72 -9.42 -0.09
N PHE A 31 -1.93 -10.72 0.12
CA PHE A 31 -2.47 -11.64 -0.89
C PHE A 31 -3.97 -11.94 -0.69
N MET A 32 -4.54 -11.57 0.46
CA MET A 32 -5.96 -11.74 0.74
C MET A 32 -6.80 -10.62 0.14
N HIS A 33 -8.00 -10.95 -0.34
CA HIS A 33 -8.89 -10.00 -0.99
C HIS A 33 -10.33 -10.19 -0.51
N GLY A 34 -10.97 -9.08 -0.13
CA GLY A 34 -12.32 -9.09 0.45
C GLY A 34 -13.47 -9.32 -0.55
N GLY A 35 -13.19 -9.55 -1.83
CA GLY A 35 -14.21 -9.80 -2.85
C GLY A 35 -13.72 -9.63 -4.29
N LEU A 36 -14.58 -9.99 -5.25
CA LEU A 36 -14.29 -9.95 -6.68
C LEU A 36 -13.93 -8.55 -7.20
N MET A 37 -14.71 -7.54 -6.83
CA MET A 37 -14.44 -6.16 -7.24
C MET A 37 -13.10 -5.67 -6.67
N HIS A 38 -12.79 -6.02 -5.42
CA HIS A 38 -11.55 -5.61 -4.77
C HIS A 38 -10.32 -6.21 -5.48
N ILE A 39 -10.31 -7.52 -5.79
CA ILE A 39 -9.21 -8.11 -6.55
C ILE A 39 -9.14 -7.55 -7.97
N ALA A 40 -10.26 -7.33 -8.66
CA ALA A 40 -10.27 -6.75 -10.00
C ALA A 40 -9.63 -5.35 -10.03
N MET A 41 -9.99 -4.47 -9.10
CA MET A 41 -9.40 -3.14 -8.99
C MET A 41 -7.90 -3.19 -8.68
N ASN A 42 -7.48 -4.10 -7.80
CA ASN A 42 -6.06 -4.27 -7.49
C ASN A 42 -5.27 -4.76 -8.72
N MET A 43 -5.80 -5.72 -9.47
CA MET A 43 -5.13 -6.25 -10.67
C MET A 43 -5.07 -5.22 -11.81
N MET A 44 -6.12 -4.42 -12.01
CA MET A 44 -6.09 -3.32 -12.98
C MET A 44 -5.05 -2.26 -12.61
N SER A 45 -5.00 -1.87 -11.33
CA SER A 45 -4.04 -0.89 -10.82
C SER A 45 -2.60 -1.43 -10.88
N LEU A 46 -2.41 -2.72 -10.56
CA LEU A 46 -1.12 -3.40 -10.68
C LEU A 46 -0.66 -3.45 -12.13
N TYR A 47 -1.54 -3.77 -13.07
CA TYR A 47 -1.20 -3.76 -14.48
C TYR A 47 -0.77 -2.36 -14.93
N GLN A 48 -1.55 -1.33 -14.59
CA GLN A 48 -1.24 0.05 -14.99
C GLN A 48 0.05 0.58 -14.37
N LEU A 49 0.13 0.62 -13.04
CA LEU A 49 1.28 1.20 -12.33
C LEU A 49 2.50 0.26 -12.37
N GLY A 50 2.27 -1.04 -12.21
CA GLY A 50 3.33 -2.03 -12.16
C GLY A 50 4.07 -2.16 -13.47
N SER A 51 3.36 -2.15 -14.62
CA SER A 51 4.03 -2.22 -15.93
C SER A 51 4.87 -0.98 -16.24
N GLU A 52 4.35 0.22 -15.95
CA GLU A 52 5.09 1.48 -16.12
C GLU A 52 6.37 1.50 -15.28
N LEU A 53 6.26 1.15 -13.99
CA LEU A 53 7.40 1.11 -13.07
C LEU A 53 8.38 -0.03 -13.38
N GLU A 54 7.91 -1.21 -13.78
CA GLU A 54 8.79 -2.32 -14.14
C GLU A 54 9.63 -2.01 -15.39
N ILE A 55 9.06 -1.31 -16.37
CA ILE A 55 9.81 -0.80 -17.54
C ILE A 55 10.87 0.21 -17.09
N GLN A 56 10.55 1.08 -16.13
CA GLN A 56 11.43 2.14 -15.67
C GLN A 56 12.58 1.64 -14.77
N PHE A 57 12.29 0.75 -13.83
CA PHE A 57 13.23 0.33 -12.78
C PHE A 57 13.78 -1.08 -12.97
N GLY A 58 13.19 -1.87 -13.88
CA GLY A 58 13.50 -3.28 -14.09
C GLY A 58 12.82 -4.22 -13.10
N SER A 59 12.57 -5.46 -13.54
CA SER A 59 11.85 -6.49 -12.76
C SER A 59 12.51 -6.80 -11.41
N LEU A 60 13.84 -6.84 -11.35
CA LEU A 60 14.56 -7.17 -10.12
C LEU A 60 14.31 -6.10 -9.05
N SER A 61 14.55 -4.82 -9.37
CA SER A 61 14.26 -3.69 -8.47
C SER A 61 12.82 -3.70 -8.01
N MET A 62 11.88 -3.94 -8.94
CA MET A 62 10.45 -3.95 -8.65
C MET A 62 10.05 -5.07 -7.67
N ILE A 63 10.66 -6.25 -7.77
CA ILE A 63 10.48 -7.33 -6.79
C ILE A 63 10.97 -6.91 -5.41
N PHE A 64 12.15 -6.29 -5.30
CA PHE A 64 12.66 -5.83 -4.01
C PHE A 64 11.78 -4.71 -3.42
N ILE A 65 11.38 -3.72 -4.23
CA ILE A 65 10.44 -2.67 -3.82
C ILE A 65 9.15 -3.31 -3.30
N THR A 66 8.58 -4.29 -4.01
CA THR A 66 7.38 -5.02 -3.57
C THR A 66 7.58 -5.64 -2.19
N ILE A 67 8.65 -6.43 -2.02
CA ILE A 67 8.91 -7.19 -0.80
C ILE A 67 9.06 -6.25 0.38
N TRP A 68 9.91 -5.22 0.26
CA TRP A 68 10.13 -4.25 1.33
C TRP A 68 8.87 -3.46 1.63
N THR A 69 8.08 -3.13 0.61
CA THR A 69 6.81 -2.44 0.81
C THR A 69 5.84 -3.27 1.65
N ILE A 70 5.72 -4.57 1.41
CA ILE A 70 4.84 -5.45 2.21
C ILE A 70 5.24 -5.39 3.69
N PHE A 71 6.54 -5.50 3.99
CA PHE A 71 7.01 -5.44 5.37
C PHE A 71 6.85 -4.06 6.00
N LEU A 72 7.37 -3.01 5.36
CA LEU A 72 7.37 -1.64 5.88
C LEU A 72 5.95 -1.11 6.05
N SER A 73 5.06 -1.38 5.09
CA SER A 73 3.66 -0.94 5.19
C SER A 73 2.90 -1.74 6.25
N GLY A 74 3.21 -3.02 6.45
CA GLY A 74 2.67 -3.81 7.55
C GLY A 74 3.10 -3.28 8.92
N PHE A 75 4.37 -2.95 9.11
CA PHE A 75 4.85 -2.31 10.34
C PHE A 75 4.25 -0.91 10.54
N CYS A 76 4.14 -0.12 9.47
CA CYS A 76 3.50 1.19 9.51
C CYS A 76 2.02 1.08 9.91
N TYR A 77 1.28 0.13 9.36
CA TYR A 77 -0.11 -0.15 9.71
C TYR A 77 -0.26 -0.46 11.21
N ILE A 78 0.59 -1.35 11.73
CA ILE A 78 0.60 -1.74 13.14
C ILE A 78 0.88 -0.53 14.02
N PHE A 79 1.90 0.26 13.66
CA PHE A 79 2.28 1.46 14.39
C PHE A 79 1.14 2.50 14.40
N LEU A 80 0.50 2.76 13.26
CA LEU A 80 -0.61 3.71 13.15
C LEU A 80 -1.83 3.25 13.97
N GLN A 81 -2.20 1.97 13.92
CA GLN A 81 -3.29 1.46 14.75
C GLN A 81 -2.97 1.53 16.25
N TRP A 82 -1.73 1.19 16.64
CA TRP A 82 -1.28 1.32 18.01
C TRP A 82 -1.30 2.78 18.49
N LEU A 83 -0.82 3.70 17.66
CA LEU A 83 -0.81 5.13 17.95
C LEU A 83 -2.23 5.66 18.16
N ILE A 84 -3.18 5.30 17.29
CA ILE A 84 -4.60 5.65 17.45
C ILE A 84 -5.15 5.08 18.76
N ALA A 85 -4.89 3.81 19.05
CA ALA A 85 -5.40 3.15 20.25
C ALA A 85 -4.89 3.80 21.55
N VAL A 86 -3.61 4.19 21.59
CA VAL A 86 -3.00 4.84 22.77
C VAL A 86 -3.44 6.29 22.91
N THR A 87 -3.50 7.06 21.82
CA THR A 87 -3.83 8.49 21.86
C THR A 87 -5.32 8.76 22.11
N THR A 88 -6.21 7.89 21.63
CA THR A 88 -7.67 8.03 21.81
C THR A 88 -8.24 7.22 22.97
N GLY A 89 -7.46 6.25 23.51
CA GLY A 89 -7.93 5.26 24.47
C GLY A 89 -8.80 4.15 23.86
N LEU A 90 -9.09 4.18 22.56
CA LEU A 90 -9.93 3.20 21.86
C LEU A 90 -9.14 1.93 21.52
N ARG A 91 -8.86 1.09 22.53
CA ARG A 91 -8.09 -0.16 22.36
C ARG A 91 -8.66 -1.12 21.30
N GLY A 92 -9.97 -1.06 21.05
CA GLY A 92 -10.64 -1.86 20.00
C GLY A 92 -10.10 -1.61 18.59
N TYR A 93 -9.47 -0.45 18.33
CA TYR A 93 -8.85 -0.15 17.02
C TYR A 93 -7.75 -1.15 16.64
N MET A 94 -7.02 -1.72 17.62
CA MET A 94 -5.98 -2.71 17.34
C MET A 94 -6.53 -4.02 16.79
N GLY A 95 -7.81 -4.31 17.02
CA GLY A 95 -8.49 -5.51 16.53
C GLY A 95 -9.11 -5.35 15.15
N ILE A 96 -9.05 -4.15 14.53
CA ILE A 96 -9.59 -3.93 13.19
C ILE A 96 -8.65 -4.55 12.15
N SER A 97 -9.20 -5.50 11.40
CA SER A 97 -8.49 -6.23 10.36
C SER A 97 -8.53 -5.53 9.00
N ALA A 98 -7.47 -5.71 8.21
CA ALA A 98 -7.43 -5.30 6.81
C ALA A 98 -6.81 -6.39 5.91
N VAL A 99 -7.10 -6.31 4.62
CA VAL A 99 -6.58 -7.20 3.57
C VAL A 99 -6.38 -6.43 2.29
N GLY A 100 -5.49 -6.92 1.43
CA GLY A 100 -5.34 -6.43 0.06
C GLY A 100 -3.91 -6.01 -0.27
N TYR A 101 -3.59 -6.11 -1.55
CA TYR A 101 -2.33 -5.68 -2.13
C TYR A 101 -2.22 -4.14 -2.27
N SER A 102 -3.25 -3.41 -1.83
CA SER A 102 -3.39 -1.98 -2.09
C SER A 102 -2.34 -1.11 -1.39
N CYS A 103 -1.73 -1.54 -0.29
CA CYS A 103 -0.58 -0.82 0.28
C CYS A 103 0.60 -0.74 -0.70
N VAL A 104 0.85 -1.82 -1.46
CA VAL A 104 1.86 -1.83 -2.51
C VAL A 104 1.47 -0.92 -3.65
N LEU A 105 0.20 -0.95 -4.07
CA LEU A 105 -0.31 -0.09 -5.15
C LEU A 105 -0.24 1.40 -4.81
N PHE A 106 -0.53 1.78 -3.57
CA PHE A 106 -0.36 3.17 -3.13
C PHE A 106 1.12 3.59 -3.05
N THR A 107 2.01 2.66 -2.70
CA THR A 107 3.46 2.90 -2.78
C THR A 107 3.87 3.15 -4.23
N TYR A 108 3.42 2.31 -5.17
CA TYR A 108 3.66 2.47 -6.60
C TYR A 108 3.09 3.78 -7.15
N ALA A 109 1.88 4.16 -6.74
CA ALA A 109 1.29 5.43 -7.13
C ALA A 109 2.16 6.62 -6.69
N VAL A 110 2.76 6.57 -5.49
CA VAL A 110 3.70 7.61 -5.04
C VAL A 110 5.00 7.58 -5.85
N ILE A 111 5.61 6.41 -6.06
CA ILE A 111 6.85 6.31 -6.85
C ILE A 111 6.63 6.85 -8.27
N GLU A 112 5.56 6.42 -8.95
CA GLU A 112 5.21 6.89 -10.30
C GLU A 112 4.97 8.39 -10.31
N ALA A 113 4.19 8.93 -9.37
CA ALA A 113 3.85 10.34 -9.30
C ALA A 113 5.07 11.27 -9.17
N PHE A 114 6.19 10.76 -8.64
CA PHE A 114 7.44 11.50 -8.48
C PHE A 114 8.48 11.22 -9.56
N HIS A 115 8.32 10.16 -10.35
CA HIS A 115 9.25 9.78 -11.43
C HIS A 115 8.67 9.94 -12.84
N THR A 116 7.39 10.30 -12.95
CA THR A 116 6.72 10.58 -14.22
C THR A 116 7.09 11.95 -14.76
N ASN A 117 7.26 12.06 -16.09
CA ASN A 117 7.43 13.34 -16.79
C ASN A 117 6.11 14.09 -17.00
N GLN A 118 4.97 13.45 -16.71
CA GLN A 118 3.66 14.08 -16.86
C GLN A 118 3.38 15.01 -15.68
N SER A 119 3.11 16.30 -15.94
CA SER A 119 2.81 17.25 -14.86
C SER A 119 1.43 17.06 -14.23
N TYR A 120 0.49 16.48 -14.98
CA TYR A 120 -0.89 16.26 -14.55
C TYR A 120 -1.34 14.84 -14.86
N ARG A 121 -2.22 14.31 -14.00
CA ARG A 121 -2.86 13.01 -14.16
C ARG A 121 -4.37 13.14 -14.04
N SER A 122 -5.11 12.41 -14.87
CA SER A 122 -6.56 12.38 -14.80
C SER A 122 -7.03 11.47 -13.67
N VAL A 123 -7.99 11.95 -12.89
CA VAL A 123 -8.69 11.18 -11.85
C VAL A 123 -9.95 10.59 -12.47
N PHE A 124 -9.90 9.28 -12.75
CA PHE A 124 -11.00 8.51 -13.36
C PHE A 124 -11.54 9.09 -14.69
N GLY A 125 -10.76 9.89 -15.42
CA GLY A 125 -11.20 10.53 -16.66
C GLY A 125 -12.08 11.78 -16.47
N ILE A 126 -12.28 12.25 -15.23
CA ILE A 126 -13.24 13.31 -14.90
C ILE A 126 -12.56 14.68 -14.81
N PHE A 127 -11.45 14.77 -14.08
CA PHE A 127 -10.70 16.00 -13.89
C PHE A 127 -9.21 15.70 -13.74
N ASN A 128 -8.35 16.70 -13.93
CA ASN A 128 -6.90 16.58 -13.84
C ASN A 128 -6.38 17.18 -12.55
N VAL A 129 -5.39 16.52 -11.95
CA VAL A 129 -4.66 17.01 -10.77
C VAL A 129 -3.15 16.95 -11.05
N PRO A 130 -2.33 17.77 -10.38
CA PRO A 130 -0.88 17.63 -10.47
C PRO A 130 -0.46 16.21 -10.07
N SER A 131 0.43 15.58 -10.84
CA SER A 131 0.77 14.15 -10.67
C SER A 131 1.24 13.83 -9.25
N LYS A 132 2.06 14.71 -8.65
CA LYS A 132 2.56 14.57 -7.26
C LYS A 132 1.45 14.54 -6.19
N VAL A 133 0.28 15.12 -6.48
CA VAL A 133 -0.87 15.17 -5.56
C VAL A 133 -1.83 14.00 -5.80
N TYR A 134 -1.74 13.33 -6.95
CA TYR A 134 -2.64 12.25 -7.36
C TYR A 134 -2.81 11.13 -6.32
N PRO A 135 -1.75 10.58 -5.69
CA PRO A 135 -1.91 9.49 -4.71
C PRO A 135 -2.73 9.92 -3.49
N PHE A 136 -2.63 11.18 -3.08
CA PHE A 136 -3.37 11.73 -1.93
C PHE A 136 -4.85 11.98 -2.28
N ILE A 137 -5.13 12.44 -3.50
CA ILE A 137 -6.50 12.58 -3.99
C ILE A 137 -7.15 11.19 -4.10
N LEU A 138 -6.43 10.20 -4.61
CA LEU A 138 -6.91 8.82 -4.69
C LEU A 138 -7.21 8.25 -3.30
N LEU A 139 -6.36 8.52 -2.30
CA LEU A 139 -6.56 8.11 -0.90
C LEU A 139 -7.89 8.61 -0.35
N ILE A 140 -8.19 9.90 -0.55
CA ILE A 140 -9.43 10.53 -0.07
C ILE A 140 -10.65 10.00 -0.84
N ILE A 141 -10.58 9.96 -2.18
CA ILE A 141 -11.73 9.56 -3.00
C ILE A 141 -12.07 8.09 -2.76
N LEU A 142 -11.08 7.19 -2.74
CA LEU A 142 -11.36 5.78 -2.49
C LEU A 142 -11.97 5.57 -1.10
N GLN A 143 -11.52 6.30 -0.07
CA GLN A 143 -12.12 6.19 1.26
C GLN A 143 -13.59 6.61 1.29
N VAL A 144 -13.97 7.64 0.53
CA VAL A 144 -15.37 8.11 0.44
C VAL A 144 -16.22 7.15 -0.40
N MET A 145 -15.71 6.68 -1.54
CA MET A 145 -16.47 5.84 -2.46
C MET A 145 -16.59 4.38 -2.01
N LEU A 146 -15.57 3.88 -1.31
CA LEU A 146 -15.47 2.48 -0.88
C LEU A 146 -15.18 2.43 0.63
N PRO A 147 -16.14 2.82 1.49
CA PRO A 147 -15.90 3.03 2.93
C PRO A 147 -15.47 1.76 3.69
N ASN A 148 -15.64 0.59 3.09
CA ASN A 148 -15.27 -0.71 3.66
C ASN A 148 -13.81 -1.11 3.40
N ILE A 149 -13.03 -0.29 2.70
CA ILE A 149 -11.59 -0.51 2.50
C ILE A 149 -10.79 0.14 3.64
N SER A 150 -9.56 -0.33 3.86
CA SER A 150 -8.74 0.17 4.96
C SER A 150 -8.02 1.48 4.60
N PHE A 151 -8.49 2.60 5.18
CA PHE A 151 -7.77 3.88 5.11
C PHE A 151 -6.33 3.73 5.60
N ILE A 152 -6.13 3.10 6.77
CA ILE A 152 -4.80 2.93 7.38
C ILE A 152 -3.91 2.07 6.50
N GLY A 153 -4.46 1.03 5.84
CA GLY A 153 -3.71 0.23 4.87
C GLY A 153 -3.20 1.06 3.68
N HIS A 154 -4.06 1.91 3.11
CA HIS A 154 -3.68 2.79 1.99
C HIS A 154 -2.70 3.89 2.42
N LEU A 155 -2.96 4.54 3.56
CA LEU A 155 -2.07 5.55 4.12
C LEU A 155 -0.68 4.98 4.42
N SER A 156 -0.60 3.75 4.92
CA SER A 156 0.68 3.06 5.14
C SER A 156 1.46 2.90 3.84
N GLY A 157 0.79 2.58 2.73
CA GLY A 157 1.41 2.55 1.41
C GLY A 157 1.90 3.92 0.94
N VAL A 158 1.12 4.99 1.16
CA VAL A 158 1.55 6.35 0.83
C VAL A 158 2.80 6.75 1.62
N ILE A 159 2.82 6.49 2.92
CA ILE A 159 3.97 6.80 3.79
C ILE A 159 5.21 6.04 3.34
N VAL A 160 5.09 4.75 3.07
CA VAL A 160 6.22 3.94 2.58
C VAL A 160 6.69 4.42 1.21
N GLY A 161 5.78 4.76 0.30
CA GLY A 161 6.13 5.37 -0.98
C GLY A 161 6.92 6.66 -0.84
N LEU A 162 6.51 7.53 0.09
CA LEU A 162 7.24 8.76 0.39
C LEU A 162 8.64 8.47 0.95
N LEU A 163 8.77 7.50 1.86
CA LEU A 163 10.08 7.07 2.36
C LEU A 163 10.96 6.51 1.23
N THR A 164 10.37 5.74 0.31
CA THR A 164 11.09 5.18 -0.83
C THR A 164 11.66 6.25 -1.74
N ILE A 165 10.87 7.27 -2.09
CA ILE A 165 11.37 8.35 -2.96
C ILE A 165 12.45 9.21 -2.26
N THR A 166 12.41 9.35 -0.93
CA THR A 166 13.47 10.11 -0.21
C THR A 166 14.82 9.40 -0.13
N GLY A 167 14.95 8.20 -0.68
CA GLY A 167 16.18 7.39 -0.65
C GLY A 167 16.43 6.65 0.67
N VAL A 168 15.49 6.73 1.63
CA VAL A 168 15.61 6.08 2.94
C VAL A 168 15.70 4.56 2.83
N VAL A 169 15.28 3.96 1.72
CA VAL A 169 15.28 2.50 1.50
C VAL A 169 16.25 2.07 0.40
N ASP A 170 17.11 2.95 -0.11
CA ASP A 170 17.96 2.64 -1.28
C ASP A 170 18.92 1.48 -1.03
N TYR A 171 19.43 1.36 0.19
CA TYR A 171 20.31 0.26 0.60
C TYR A 171 19.61 -1.12 0.55
N LEU A 172 18.28 -1.15 0.43
CA LEU A 172 17.47 -2.35 0.34
C LEU A 172 17.23 -2.79 -1.12
N ILE A 173 17.65 -1.98 -2.11
CA ILE A 173 17.35 -2.16 -3.52
C ILE A 173 18.65 -2.41 -4.30
N PRO A 174 18.76 -3.52 -5.07
CA PRO A 174 20.00 -3.92 -5.74
C PRO A 174 20.57 -2.91 -6.74
N SER A 175 19.72 -2.07 -7.32
CA SER A 175 20.10 -0.98 -8.23
C SER A 175 19.29 0.27 -7.90
N SER A 176 19.89 1.16 -7.09
CA SER A 176 19.31 2.46 -6.72
C SER A 176 19.44 3.52 -7.82
N ASP A 177 20.15 3.22 -8.91
CA ASP A 177 20.49 4.17 -9.98
C ASP A 177 19.27 4.80 -10.66
N GLY A 178 18.05 4.27 -10.46
CA GLY A 178 16.80 4.85 -10.99
C GLY A 178 15.96 5.66 -10.00
N LEU A 179 16.09 5.44 -8.68
CA LEU A 179 15.21 6.05 -7.65
C LEU A 179 15.71 7.39 -7.11
N LEU A 180 16.99 7.71 -7.36
CA LEU A 180 17.70 8.84 -6.77
C LEU A 180 17.51 10.18 -7.52
N TYR A 181 16.76 10.21 -8.62
CA TYR A 181 16.56 11.43 -9.40
C TYR A 181 15.34 12.23 -8.91
N ILE A 182 15.49 12.91 -7.77
CA ILE A 182 14.53 13.93 -7.31
C ILE A 182 15.16 15.32 -7.36
#